data_AF-H2ZTK5-F1
#
_entry.id   AF-H2ZTK5-F1
#
_cell.length_a   1.000
_cell.length_b   1.000
_cell.length_c   1.000
_cell.angle_alpha   90.00
_cell.angle_beta   90.00
_cell.angle_gamma   90.00
#
_symmetry.space_group_name_H-M   'P 1'
#
loop_
_entity.id
_entity.type
_entity.pdbx_description
1 polymer ?
#
loop_
_entity_poly.entity_id
_entity_poly.type
_entity_poly.pdbx_seq_one_letter_code
_entity_poly.pdbx_strand_id
1 'polypeptide(L)'
;MIPISVVVVVLGGWSVLYLADTILKSFNSLKNSYENWLALHGLSIAPFHLRWQTSFFNRVFYKFTERSFKEIFQKFSVGMVFGVIAMFGSMILLAKTLMQTLAQMMEEAPSVQSDHVLQVVSSSSRIFTSRSILLSLKHTQVVVPGINLPVSQLAYFFLAILISGVIHEIGHGVAAIREQVRFNGFGMFIFVVYPGAFVDLLTTHLQLISPVQQLRIFCAG
;
A
#
# COMPACT_ATOMS: atom_id res chain seq x y z
N MET A 1 5.75 15.15 -16.10
CA MET A 1 4.49 14.98 -16.88
C MET A 1 4.52 13.59 -17.51
N ILE A 2 3.46 12.80 -17.30
CA ILE A 2 3.35 11.47 -17.92
C ILE A 2 3.00 11.67 -19.41
N PRO A 3 3.78 11.11 -20.35
CA PRO A 3 3.50 11.29 -21.77
C PRO A 3 2.18 10.61 -22.16
N ILE A 4 1.37 11.28 -22.98
CA ILE A 4 0.05 10.80 -23.43
C ILE A 4 0.16 9.42 -24.10
N SER A 5 1.28 9.16 -24.80
CA SER A 5 1.57 7.86 -25.40
C SER A 5 1.56 6.71 -24.39
N VAL A 6 2.10 6.90 -23.19
CA VAL A 6 2.11 5.87 -22.13
C VAL A 6 0.68 5.60 -21.64
N VAL A 7 -0.13 6.64 -21.47
CA VAL A 7 -1.53 6.49 -21.04
C VAL A 7 -2.34 5.72 -22.10
N VAL A 8 -2.17 6.07 -23.38
CA VAL A 8 -2.86 5.39 -24.50
C VAL A 8 -2.44 3.93 -24.59
N VAL A 9 -1.15 3.61 -24.44
CA VAL A 9 -0.66 2.23 -24.45
C VAL A 9 -1.23 1.41 -23.28
N VAL A 10 -1.26 1.99 -22.07
CA VAL A 10 -1.82 1.31 -20.90
C VAL A 10 -3.31 1.05 -21.06
N LEU A 11 -4.09 2.09 -21.39
CA LEU A 11 -5.54 1.96 -21.55
C LEU A 11 -5.89 1.03 -22.72
N GLY A 12 -5.22 1.19 -23.86
CA GLY A 12 -5.37 0.31 -25.02
C GLY A 12 -5.04 -1.14 -24.70
N GLY A 13 -3.97 -1.38 -23.94
CA GLY A 13 -3.59 -2.72 -23.46
C GLY A 13 -4.69 -3.35 -22.59
N TRP A 14 -5.25 -2.61 -21.64
CA TRP A 14 -6.37 -3.08 -20.83
C TRP A 14 -7.63 -3.34 -21.64
N SER A 15 -7.94 -2.48 -22.61
CA SER A 15 -9.08 -2.68 -23.52
C SER A 15 -8.91 -3.95 -24.36
N VAL A 16 -7.72 -4.20 -24.91
CA VAL A 16 -7.43 -5.43 -25.68
C VAL A 16 -7.52 -6.66 -24.79
N LEU A 17 -6.97 -6.61 -23.58
CA LEU A 17 -7.03 -7.72 -22.62
C LEU A 17 -8.48 -8.05 -22.23
N TYR A 18 -9.27 -7.03 -21.92
CA TYR A 18 -10.68 -7.20 -21.56
C TYR A 18 -11.53 -7.70 -22.74
N LEU A 19 -11.26 -7.21 -23.95
CA LEU A 19 -11.93 -7.69 -25.17
C LEU A 19 -11.58 -9.15 -25.44
N ALA A 20 -10.31 -9.55 -25.28
CA ALA A 20 -9.87 -10.93 -25.42
C ALA A 20 -10.56 -11.86 -24.39
N ASP A 21 -10.61 -11.46 -23.11
CA ASP A 21 -11.33 -12.20 -22.06
C ASP A 21 -12.82 -12.35 -22.39
N THR A 22 -13.45 -11.27 -22.86
CA THR A 22 -14.88 -11.27 -23.25
C THR A 22 -15.14 -12.18 -24.45
N ILE A 23 -14.27 -12.15 -25.46
CA ILE A 23 -14.36 -13.01 -26.65
C ILE A 23 -14.20 -14.48 -26.26
N LEU A 24 -13.20 -14.81 -25.43
CA LEU A 24 -12.96 -16.18 -24.94
C LEU A 24 -14.16 -16.71 -24.14
N LYS A 25 -14.82 -15.86 -23.34
CA LYS A 25 -16.05 -16.21 -22.61
C LYS A 25 -17.30 -16.27 -23.49
N SER A 26 -17.29 -15.62 -24.66
CA SER A 26 -18.42 -15.62 -25.59
C SER A 26 -18.54 -16.93 -26.38
N PHE A 27 -17.43 -17.62 -26.64
CA PHE A 27 -17.45 -18.90 -27.35
C PHE A 27 -17.94 -20.04 -26.43
N ASN A 28 -19.16 -20.53 -26.64
CA ASN A 28 -19.75 -21.62 -25.84
C ASN A 28 -18.86 -22.87 -25.70
N SER A 29 -18.11 -23.24 -26.74
CA SER A 29 -17.20 -24.39 -26.70
C SER A 29 -15.93 -24.16 -25.87
N LEU A 30 -15.42 -22.91 -25.82
CA LEU A 30 -14.18 -22.57 -25.13
C LEU A 30 -14.41 -22.02 -23.73
N LYS A 31 -15.59 -21.48 -23.45
CA LYS A 31 -15.96 -20.86 -22.18
C LYS A 31 -15.64 -21.76 -21.00
N ASN A 32 -16.14 -23.00 -20.98
CA ASN A 32 -15.92 -23.92 -19.86
C ASN A 32 -14.43 -24.27 -19.71
N SER A 33 -13.71 -24.46 -20.81
CA SER A 33 -12.28 -24.74 -20.77
C SER A 33 -11.47 -23.54 -20.26
N TYR A 34 -11.84 -22.33 -20.69
CA TYR A 34 -11.19 -21.09 -20.31
C TYR A 34 -11.47 -20.72 -18.84
N GLU A 35 -12.72 -20.83 -18.39
CA GLU A 35 -13.11 -20.62 -16.99
C GLU A 35 -12.42 -21.65 -16.07
N ASN A 36 -12.37 -22.92 -16.48
CA ASN A 36 -11.62 -23.93 -15.74
C ASN A 36 -10.12 -23.61 -15.73
N TRP A 37 -9.53 -23.18 -16.84
CA TRP A 37 -8.13 -22.80 -16.91
C TRP A 37 -7.81 -21.60 -16.01
N LEU A 38 -8.66 -20.56 -16.02
CA LEU A 38 -8.58 -19.41 -15.12
C LEU A 38 -8.66 -19.86 -13.65
N ALA A 39 -9.62 -20.73 -13.32
CA ALA A 39 -9.81 -21.25 -11.97
C ALA A 39 -8.62 -22.10 -11.50
N LEU A 40 -8.05 -22.95 -12.37
CA LEU A 40 -6.89 -23.77 -12.07
C LEU A 40 -5.63 -22.93 -11.78
N HIS A 41 -5.47 -21.81 -12.47
CA HIS A 41 -4.35 -20.89 -12.25
C HIS A 41 -4.64 -19.82 -11.16
N GLY A 42 -5.85 -19.80 -10.60
CA GLY A 42 -6.28 -18.81 -9.63
C GLY A 42 -6.31 -17.38 -10.19
N LEU A 43 -6.56 -17.24 -11.49
CA LEU A 43 -6.58 -15.95 -12.19
C LEU A 43 -8.02 -15.43 -12.29
N SER A 44 -8.21 -14.15 -11.98
CA SER A 44 -9.48 -13.45 -12.17
C SER A 44 -9.22 -12.13 -12.88
N ILE A 45 -9.89 -11.95 -14.02
CA ILE A 45 -9.78 -10.78 -14.87
C ILE A 45 -11.05 -9.96 -14.72
N ALA A 46 -10.88 -8.68 -14.37
CA ALA A 46 -11.92 -7.66 -14.33
C ALA A 46 -11.43 -6.41 -15.08
N PRO A 47 -12.34 -5.48 -15.46
CA PRO A 47 -11.94 -4.24 -16.13
C PRO A 47 -10.89 -3.50 -15.29
N PHE A 48 -9.72 -3.24 -15.88
CA PHE A 48 -8.58 -2.57 -15.22
C PHE A 48 -8.04 -3.26 -13.96
N HIS A 49 -8.40 -4.51 -13.73
CA HIS A 49 -8.01 -5.23 -12.53
C HIS A 49 -7.72 -6.70 -12.84
N LEU A 50 -6.46 -7.09 -12.69
CA LEU A 50 -6.01 -8.47 -12.82
C LEU A 50 -5.67 -9.00 -11.44
N ARG A 51 -6.23 -10.14 -11.04
CA ARG A 51 -5.93 -10.81 -9.78
C ARG A 51 -5.37 -12.19 -10.05
N TRP A 52 -4.29 -12.52 -9.36
CA TRP A 52 -3.68 -13.84 -9.36
C TRP A 52 -3.56 -14.34 -7.92
N GLN A 53 -3.97 -15.58 -7.65
CA GLN A 53 -3.92 -16.19 -6.34
C GLN A 53 -3.22 -17.55 -6.40
N THR A 54 -2.37 -17.83 -5.41
CA THR A 54 -1.66 -19.11 -5.27
C THR A 54 -1.69 -19.61 -3.83
N SER A 55 -1.93 -20.91 -3.68
CA SER A 55 -1.87 -21.63 -2.41
C SER A 55 -0.60 -22.48 -2.28
N PHE A 56 0.30 -22.44 -3.27
CA PHE A 56 1.48 -23.30 -3.32
C PHE A 56 2.39 -23.12 -2.10
N PHE A 57 2.57 -21.87 -1.65
CA PHE A 57 3.47 -21.55 -0.56
C PHE A 57 2.90 -21.86 0.83
N ASN A 58 1.61 -22.20 0.93
CA ASN A 58 0.93 -22.39 2.21
C ASN A 58 1.65 -23.41 3.09
N ARG A 59 2.07 -24.54 2.52
CA ARG A 59 2.73 -25.62 3.28
C ARG A 59 4.09 -25.21 3.83
N VAL A 60 4.88 -24.48 3.04
CA VAL A 60 6.19 -23.97 3.46
C VAL A 60 5.99 -22.93 4.57
N PHE A 61 4.97 -22.09 4.41
CA PHE A 61 4.65 -21.02 5.32
C PHE A 61 4.18 -21.52 6.70
N TYR A 62 3.33 -22.56 6.74
CA TYR A 62 2.97 -23.23 7.99
C TYR A 62 4.20 -23.75 8.74
N LYS A 63 5.10 -24.46 8.05
CA LYS A 63 6.32 -25.01 8.66
C LYS A 63 7.28 -23.94 9.15
N PHE A 64 7.44 -22.85 8.40
CA PHE A 64 8.32 -21.75 8.76
C PHE A 64 7.83 -21.05 10.02
N THR A 65 6.53 -20.77 10.06
CA THR A 65 5.89 -20.10 11.19
C THR A 65 5.95 -20.96 12.45
N GLU A 66 5.85 -22.29 12.30
CA GLU A 66 5.89 -23.23 13.42
C GLU A 66 7.21 -23.22 14.23
N ARG A 67 8.33 -22.95 13.55
CA ARG A 67 9.67 -22.99 14.18
C ARG A 67 10.04 -21.73 14.96
N SER A 68 9.54 -20.57 14.56
CA SER A 68 9.99 -19.24 15.02
C SER A 68 8.92 -18.49 15.83
N PHE A 69 7.85 -19.21 16.16
CA PHE A 69 6.62 -18.73 16.76
C PHE A 69 6.80 -17.68 17.88
N LYS A 70 7.57 -17.97 18.94
CA LYS A 70 7.62 -17.10 20.14
C LYS A 70 8.24 -15.73 19.88
N GLU A 71 9.35 -15.69 19.14
CA GLU A 71 10.08 -14.45 18.87
C GLU A 71 9.33 -13.53 17.91
N ILE A 72 8.71 -14.11 16.89
CA ILE A 72 7.90 -13.36 15.92
C ILE A 72 6.70 -12.71 16.61
N PHE A 73 6.05 -13.43 17.54
CA PHE A 73 4.88 -12.91 18.26
C PHE A 73 5.22 -11.69 19.14
N GLN A 74 6.35 -11.70 19.82
CA GLN A 74 6.78 -10.57 20.63
C GLN A 74 7.05 -9.34 19.76
N LYS A 75 7.72 -9.52 18.61
CA LYS A 75 7.98 -8.45 17.65
C LYS A 75 6.67 -7.84 17.11
N PHE A 76 5.69 -8.67 16.76
CA PHE A 76 4.38 -8.18 16.31
C PHE A 76 3.58 -7.47 17.40
N SER A 77 3.62 -7.98 18.63
CA SER A 77 2.88 -7.35 19.74
C SER A 77 3.44 -5.97 20.09
N VAL A 78 4.77 -5.82 20.09
CA VAL A 78 5.43 -4.52 20.25
C VAL A 78 5.14 -3.60 19.07
N GLY A 79 5.20 -4.14 17.84
CA GLY A 79 4.87 -3.42 16.62
C GLY A 79 3.45 -2.85 16.61
N MET A 80 2.46 -3.62 17.08
CA MET A 80 1.08 -3.14 17.21
C MET A 80 0.96 -1.96 18.18
N VAL A 81 1.54 -2.05 19.38
CA VAL A 81 1.47 -0.95 20.36
C VAL A 81 2.11 0.31 19.79
N PHE A 82 3.29 0.16 19.17
CA PHE A 82 3.96 1.25 18.48
C PHE A 82 3.10 1.82 17.35
N GLY A 83 2.52 0.98 16.50
CA GLY A 83 1.69 1.38 15.35
C GLY A 83 0.43 2.13 15.77
N VAL A 84 -0.24 1.70 16.84
CA VAL A 84 -1.41 2.41 17.40
C VAL A 84 -1.00 3.80 17.90
N ILE A 85 0.08 3.90 18.68
CA ILE A 85 0.60 5.20 19.15
C ILE A 85 0.96 6.10 17.97
N ALA A 86 1.63 5.54 16.96
CA ALA A 86 2.02 6.26 15.75
C ALA A 86 0.82 6.73 14.92
N MET A 87 -0.26 5.93 14.81
CA MET A 87 -1.51 6.34 14.15
C MET A 87 -2.13 7.56 14.82
N PHE A 88 -2.25 7.56 16.15
CA PHE A 88 -2.75 8.73 16.88
C PHE A 88 -1.84 9.94 16.71
N GLY A 89 -0.52 9.73 16.78
CA GLY A 89 0.46 10.78 16.50
C GLY A 89 0.31 11.38 15.09
N SER A 90 0.13 10.52 14.08
CA SER A 90 -0.08 10.92 12.70
C SER A 90 -1.38 11.72 12.54
N MET A 91 -2.48 11.28 13.17
CA MET A 91 -3.76 11.99 13.13
C MET A 91 -3.64 13.41 13.69
N ILE A 92 -2.93 13.59 14.80
CA ILE A 92 -2.69 14.92 15.39
C ILE A 92 -1.82 15.79 14.48
N LEU A 93 -0.76 15.21 13.90
CA LEU A 93 0.12 15.92 12.96
C LEU A 93 -0.64 16.36 11.71
N LEU A 94 -1.44 15.46 11.11
CA LEU A 94 -2.30 15.75 9.97
C LEU A 94 -3.31 16.85 10.28
N ALA A 95 -3.96 16.80 11.45
CA ALA A 95 -4.88 17.84 11.89
C ALA A 95 -4.18 19.20 12.02
N LYS A 96 -2.96 19.23 12.58
CA LYS A 96 -2.16 20.46 12.66
C LYS A 96 -1.76 21.00 11.30
N THR A 97 -1.29 20.14 10.39
CA THR A 97 -0.94 20.54 9.03
C THR A 97 -2.17 21.05 8.28
N LEU A 98 -3.31 20.39 8.42
CA LEU A 98 -4.59 20.83 7.84
C LEU A 98 -4.99 22.22 8.36
N MET A 99 -4.96 22.43 9.68
CA MET A 99 -5.26 23.72 10.29
C MET A 99 -4.30 24.81 9.80
N GLN A 100 -3.02 24.50 9.67
CA GLN A 100 -2.01 25.42 9.16
C GLN A 100 -2.28 25.78 7.69
N THR A 101 -2.60 24.81 6.83
CA THR A 101 -2.96 25.05 5.43
C THR A 101 -4.24 25.88 5.33
N LEU A 102 -5.23 25.60 6.16
CA LEU A 102 -6.50 26.33 6.16
C LEU A 102 -6.32 27.79 6.62
N ALA A 103 -5.50 28.03 7.65
CA ALA A 103 -5.16 29.39 8.10
C ALA A 103 -4.48 30.20 7.00
N GLN A 104 -3.54 29.60 6.27
CA GLN A 104 -2.87 30.25 5.13
C GLN A 104 -3.85 30.63 4.02
N MET A 105 -4.82 29.76 3.71
CA MET A 105 -5.85 30.03 2.70
C MET A 105 -6.87 31.08 3.15
N MET A 106 -7.08 31.27 4.46
CA MET A 106 -7.95 32.31 5.01
C MET A 106 -7.27 33.68 5.13
N GLU A 107 -5.93 33.71 5.23
CA GLU A 107 -5.14 34.95 5.37
C GLU A 107 -4.84 35.61 4.02
N GLU A 108 -4.95 34.90 2.90
CA GLU A 108 -4.86 35.45 1.53
C GLU A 108 -6.14 36.16 1.04
N ALA A 109 -6.91 36.78 1.95
CA ALA A 109 -7.85 37.85 1.58
C ALA A 109 -7.12 39.21 1.67
N PRO A 110 -7.11 40.04 0.60
CA PRO A 110 -6.05 41.00 0.39
C PRO A 110 -6.17 42.21 1.32
N SER A 111 -5.18 42.39 2.20
CA SER A 111 -4.78 43.72 2.65
C SER A 111 -3.40 44.05 2.10
N VAL A 112 -3.41 44.91 1.08
CA VAL A 112 -2.26 45.63 0.53
C VAL A 112 -1.43 46.26 1.65
N GLN A 113 -0.14 45.94 1.79
CA GLN A 113 0.95 46.94 1.93
C GLN A 113 2.35 46.27 1.93
N SER A 114 3.27 46.97 1.28
CA SER A 114 4.61 46.65 0.80
C SER A 114 5.70 46.41 1.86
N ASP A 115 6.73 45.68 1.41
CA ASP A 115 8.17 45.81 1.69
C ASP A 115 8.67 45.80 3.14
N HIS A 116 9.45 44.76 3.51
CA HIS A 116 10.82 44.93 4.03
C HIS A 116 11.58 43.59 3.99
N VAL A 117 12.44 43.49 2.99
CA VAL A 117 13.42 42.41 2.76
C VAL A 117 14.69 42.70 3.59
N LEU A 118 15.30 41.64 4.15
CA LEU A 118 16.69 41.53 4.63
C LEU A 118 17.12 42.32 5.90
N GLN A 119 17.15 41.61 7.05
CA GLN A 119 18.10 41.70 8.19
C GLN A 119 17.32 41.16 9.41
N VAL A 120 17.66 40.05 10.06
CA VAL A 120 18.82 39.93 10.95
C VAL A 120 19.09 38.43 11.12
N VAL A 121 20.17 37.97 10.47
CA VAL A 121 20.95 36.83 10.95
C VAL A 121 21.71 37.34 12.18
N SER A 122 21.31 36.89 13.37
CA SER A 122 22.20 36.54 14.49
C SER A 122 21.38 36.19 15.73
N SER A 123 21.83 35.13 16.43
CA SER A 123 21.44 34.76 17.80
C SER A 123 20.24 33.81 17.98
N SER A 124 20.42 32.53 17.64
CA SER A 124 19.99 31.41 18.50
C SER A 124 20.43 30.05 17.95
N SER A 125 21.64 29.64 18.32
CA SER A 125 22.25 28.33 18.07
C SER A 125 21.49 27.13 18.69
N ARG A 126 20.35 27.35 19.36
CA ARG A 126 19.44 26.29 19.84
C ARG A 126 18.27 25.97 18.91
N ILE A 127 18.01 26.80 17.89
CA ILE A 127 16.92 26.56 16.90
C ILE A 127 17.42 25.70 15.72
N PHE A 128 18.73 25.62 15.51
CA PHE A 128 19.32 24.94 14.34
C PHE A 128 19.14 23.41 14.37
N THR A 129 19.15 22.79 15.56
CA THR A 129 18.90 21.34 15.72
C THR A 129 17.44 21.00 15.41
N SER A 130 16.51 21.82 15.88
CA SER A 130 15.08 21.62 15.56
C SER A 130 14.79 21.88 14.09
N ARG A 131 15.37 22.93 13.48
CA ARG A 131 15.11 23.26 12.07
C ARG A 131 15.73 22.26 11.09
N SER A 132 16.85 21.63 11.42
CA SER A 132 17.46 20.56 10.61
C SER A 132 16.71 19.24 10.73
N ILE A 133 16.21 18.88 11.92
CA ILE A 133 15.28 17.75 12.10
C ILE A 133 13.95 18.04 11.40
N LEU A 134 13.43 19.26 11.48
CA LEU A 134 12.18 19.68 10.84
C LEU A 134 12.33 19.83 9.32
N LEU A 135 13.50 20.22 8.79
CA LEU A 135 13.82 20.21 7.35
C LEU A 135 14.04 18.79 6.82
N SER A 136 14.64 17.91 7.63
CA SER A 136 14.77 16.48 7.33
C SER A 136 13.40 15.79 7.32
N LEU A 137 12.50 16.16 8.24
CA LEU A 137 11.10 15.73 8.24
C LEU A 137 10.27 16.41 7.13
N LYS A 138 10.62 17.63 6.71
CA LYS A 138 10.02 18.33 5.55
C LYS A 138 10.48 17.73 4.21
N HIS A 139 11.49 16.86 4.23
CA HIS A 139 11.89 16.02 3.11
C HIS A 139 11.06 14.72 3.03
N THR A 140 9.88 14.67 3.65
CA THR A 140 8.80 13.78 3.19
C THR A 140 8.12 14.44 1.99
N GLN A 141 8.86 14.61 0.88
CA GLN A 141 8.18 14.87 -0.37
C GLN A 141 7.33 13.65 -0.67
N VAL A 142 6.01 13.82 -0.67
CA VAL A 142 5.09 12.80 -1.17
C VAL A 142 5.55 12.47 -2.58
N VAL A 143 6.10 11.27 -2.77
CA VAL A 143 6.49 10.79 -4.09
C VAL A 143 5.19 10.62 -4.88
N VAL A 144 4.90 11.59 -5.75
CA VAL A 144 3.77 11.55 -6.67
C VAL A 144 4.34 11.10 -8.02
N PRO A 145 4.10 9.84 -8.41
CA PRO A 145 4.62 9.31 -9.67
C PRO A 145 4.30 10.24 -10.84
N GLY A 146 5.32 10.64 -11.60
CA GLY A 146 5.17 11.47 -12.80
C GLY A 146 5.21 13.00 -12.60
N ILE A 147 5.22 13.48 -11.35
CA ILE A 147 5.51 14.89 -11.00
C ILE A 147 6.93 15.02 -10.46
N ASN A 148 7.30 14.22 -9.46
CA ASN A 148 8.62 14.28 -8.82
C ASN A 148 9.53 13.06 -9.09
N LEU A 149 9.04 12.04 -9.78
CA LEU A 149 9.83 10.89 -10.22
C LEU A 149 9.82 10.77 -11.76
N PRO A 150 10.98 10.65 -12.43
CA PRO A 150 11.04 10.40 -13.87
C PRO A 150 10.41 9.05 -14.22
N VAL A 151 9.77 8.96 -15.39
CA VAL A 151 9.05 7.76 -15.85
C VAL A 151 9.96 6.53 -15.96
N SER A 152 11.26 6.72 -16.20
CA SER A 152 12.26 5.65 -16.20
C SER A 152 12.44 4.98 -14.84
N GLN A 153 12.21 5.70 -13.74
CA GLN A 153 12.31 5.18 -12.38
C GLN A 153 11.02 4.53 -11.88
N LEU A 154 9.92 4.70 -12.63
CA LEU A 154 8.61 4.17 -12.26
C LEU A 154 8.61 2.64 -12.15
N ALA A 155 9.37 1.94 -13.00
CA ALA A 155 9.52 0.49 -12.92
C ALA A 155 10.18 0.04 -11.61
N TYR A 156 11.25 0.73 -11.17
CA TYR A 156 11.90 0.45 -9.89
C TYR A 156 10.97 0.74 -8.71
N PHE A 157 10.19 1.83 -8.79
CA PHE A 157 9.18 2.17 -7.78
C PHE A 157 8.10 1.09 -7.66
N PHE A 158 7.53 0.64 -8.78
CA PHE A 158 6.54 -0.43 -8.78
C PHE A 158 7.11 -1.77 -8.31
N LEU A 159 8.35 -2.10 -8.68
CA LEU A 159 9.01 -3.30 -8.17
C LEU A 159 9.26 -3.20 -6.66
N ALA A 160 9.71 -2.04 -6.17
CA ALA A 160 9.92 -1.81 -4.75
C ALA A 160 8.62 -1.92 -3.95
N ILE A 161 7.53 -1.31 -4.44
CA ILE A 161 6.20 -1.44 -3.82
C ILE A 161 5.72 -2.89 -3.85
N LEU A 162 5.91 -3.60 -4.96
CA LEU A 162 5.50 -4.99 -5.06
C LEU A 162 6.25 -5.88 -4.05
N ILE A 163 7.57 -5.75 -3.96
CA ILE A 163 8.38 -6.50 -2.99
C ILE A 163 7.98 -6.13 -1.56
N SER A 164 7.83 -4.83 -1.27
CA SER A 164 7.39 -4.35 0.04
C SER A 164 5.99 -4.89 0.38
N GLY A 165 5.07 -4.87 -0.57
CA GLY A 165 3.71 -5.39 -0.43
C GLY A 165 3.70 -6.88 -0.16
N VAL A 166 4.50 -7.68 -0.87
CA VAL A 166 4.62 -9.12 -0.59
C VAL A 166 5.08 -9.37 0.84
N ILE A 167 6.08 -8.61 1.33
CA ILE A 167 6.58 -8.73 2.71
C ILE A 167 5.52 -8.27 3.73
N HIS A 168 4.80 -7.20 3.44
CA HIS A 168 3.69 -6.67 4.26
C HIS A 168 2.58 -7.72 4.44
N GLU A 169 2.12 -8.32 3.33
CA GLU A 169 1.08 -9.34 3.35
C GLU A 169 1.54 -10.64 4.03
N ILE A 170 2.83 -10.98 3.90
CA ILE A 170 3.44 -12.08 4.68
C ILE A 170 3.26 -11.82 6.18
N GLY A 171 3.46 -10.58 6.65
CA GLY A 171 3.24 -10.20 8.04
C GLY A 171 1.82 -10.52 8.53
N HIS A 172 0.82 -10.09 7.77
CA HIS A 172 -0.59 -10.42 8.02
C HIS A 172 -0.84 -11.94 8.03
N GLY A 173 -0.29 -12.67 7.05
CA GLY A 173 -0.41 -14.13 6.97
C GLY A 173 0.18 -14.86 8.18
N VAL A 174 1.37 -14.44 8.64
CA VAL A 174 2.03 -15.03 9.82
C VAL A 174 1.18 -14.81 11.08
N ALA A 175 0.66 -13.59 11.25
CA ALA A 175 -0.19 -13.26 12.39
C ALA A 175 -1.54 -14.01 12.36
N ALA A 176 -2.13 -14.21 11.18
CA ALA A 176 -3.36 -14.98 11.04
C ALA A 176 -3.19 -16.46 11.46
N ILE A 177 -2.09 -17.11 11.03
CA ILE A 177 -1.78 -18.49 11.46
C ILE A 177 -1.60 -18.57 12.98
N ARG A 178 -1.01 -17.53 13.58
CA ARG A 178 -0.81 -17.44 15.02
C ARG A 178 -2.12 -17.36 15.79
N GLU A 179 -3.05 -16.52 15.34
CA GLU A 179 -4.37 -16.37 15.95
C GLU A 179 -5.35 -17.50 15.54
N GLN A 180 -4.83 -18.61 14.98
CA GLN A 180 -5.58 -19.79 14.55
C GLN A 180 -6.66 -19.47 13.51
N VAL A 181 -6.43 -18.43 12.70
CA VAL A 181 -7.31 -18.06 11.59
C VAL A 181 -6.95 -18.87 10.36
N ARG A 182 -7.99 -19.38 9.68
CA ARG A 182 -7.82 -20.09 8.42
C ARG A 182 -7.26 -19.17 7.33
N PHE A 183 -6.20 -19.65 6.70
CA PHE A 183 -5.43 -18.98 5.68
C PHE A 183 -5.59 -19.76 4.36
N ASN A 184 -6.12 -19.12 3.32
CA ASN A 184 -6.39 -19.75 2.03
C ASN A 184 -5.18 -19.63 1.08
N GLY A 185 -4.42 -18.53 1.14
CA GLY A 185 -3.21 -18.35 0.34
C GLY A 185 -2.79 -16.90 0.21
N PHE A 186 -1.84 -16.66 -0.71
CA PHE A 186 -1.41 -15.32 -1.10
C PHE A 186 -1.83 -15.04 -2.53
N GLY A 187 -1.90 -13.77 -2.88
CA GLY A 187 -2.07 -13.36 -4.25
C GLY A 187 -1.43 -12.02 -4.55
N MET A 188 -1.44 -11.70 -5.83
CA MET A 188 -1.04 -10.40 -6.36
C MET A 188 -2.17 -9.87 -7.24
N PHE A 189 -2.31 -8.56 -7.25
CA PHE A 189 -3.22 -7.89 -8.16
C PHE A 189 -2.51 -6.75 -8.87
N ILE A 190 -2.99 -6.42 -10.07
CA ILE A 190 -2.56 -5.24 -10.80
C ILE A 190 -3.80 -4.41 -11.07
N PHE A 191 -3.82 -3.18 -10.55
CA PHE A 191 -4.87 -2.20 -10.80
C PHE A 191 -4.33 -1.08 -11.69
N VAL A 192 -4.78 -1.04 -12.95
CA VAL A 192 -4.31 -0.14 -14.02
C VAL A 192 -2.79 -0.27 -14.30
N VAL A 193 -1.95 0.23 -13.41
CA VAL A 193 -0.48 0.05 -13.48
C VAL A 193 0.09 -0.33 -12.12
N TYR A 194 -0.67 -0.14 -11.04
CA TYR A 194 -0.24 -0.35 -9.67
C TYR A 194 -0.23 -1.86 -9.34
N PRO A 195 0.94 -2.46 -9.07
CA PRO A 195 1.01 -3.82 -8.58
C PRO A 195 0.81 -3.82 -7.06
N GLY A 196 0.02 -4.77 -6.57
CA GLY A 196 -0.21 -5.01 -5.16
C GLY A 196 -0.12 -6.49 -4.85
N ALA A 197 0.12 -6.81 -3.58
CA ALA A 197 -0.04 -8.14 -3.03
C ALA A 197 -1.26 -8.14 -2.10
N PHE A 198 -1.84 -9.30 -1.84
CA PHE A 198 -2.84 -9.49 -0.81
C PHE A 198 -2.71 -10.87 -0.18
N VAL A 199 -3.08 -10.98 1.10
CA VAL A 199 -3.31 -12.26 1.75
C VAL A 199 -4.79 -12.63 1.75
N ASP A 200 -5.13 -13.86 1.35
CA ASP A 200 -6.50 -14.36 1.37
C ASP A 200 -6.77 -15.09 2.69
N LEU A 201 -7.47 -14.40 3.59
CA LEU A 201 -7.89 -14.91 4.90
C LEU A 201 -9.37 -15.23 4.90
N LEU A 202 -9.77 -16.29 5.59
CA LEU A 202 -11.17 -16.66 5.70
C LEU A 202 -11.93 -15.65 6.57
N THR A 203 -12.68 -14.75 5.93
CA THR A 203 -13.41 -13.64 6.57
C THR A 203 -14.38 -14.10 7.65
N THR A 204 -15.06 -15.23 7.46
CA THR A 204 -15.99 -15.79 8.45
C THR A 204 -15.31 -16.14 9.76
N HIS A 205 -14.08 -16.66 9.71
CA HIS A 205 -13.30 -16.98 10.90
C HIS A 205 -12.65 -15.72 11.51
N LEU A 206 -12.28 -14.74 10.68
CA LEU A 206 -11.80 -13.44 11.16
C LEU A 206 -12.85 -12.68 11.97
N GLN A 207 -14.12 -12.75 11.59
CA GLN A 207 -15.19 -12.05 12.33
C GLN A 207 -15.52 -12.70 13.68
N LEU A 208 -15.18 -13.98 13.85
CA LEU A 208 -15.45 -14.74 15.08
C LEU A 208 -14.36 -14.57 16.14
N ILE A 209 -13.16 -14.13 15.76
CA ILE A 209 -12.07 -13.89 16.72
C ILE A 209 -12.23 -12.55 17.46
N SER A 210 -11.58 -12.43 18.61
CA SER A 210 -11.68 -11.22 19.42
C SER A 210 -11.10 -9.99 18.71
N PRO A 211 -11.61 -8.77 18.99
CA PRO A 211 -11.12 -7.54 18.34
C PRO A 211 -9.62 -7.30 18.52
N VAL A 212 -9.05 -7.71 19.65
CA VAL A 212 -7.60 -7.60 19.91
C VAL A 212 -6.81 -8.50 18.96
N GLN A 213 -7.31 -9.70 18.66
CA GLN A 213 -6.69 -10.62 17.72
C GLN A 213 -6.78 -10.10 16.29
N GLN A 214 -7.92 -9.53 15.91
CA GLN A 214 -8.06 -8.86 14.61
C GLN A 214 -7.06 -7.72 14.49
N LEU A 215 -6.93 -6.89 15.52
CA LEU A 215 -5.96 -5.79 15.53
C LEU A 215 -4.52 -6.31 15.43
N ARG A 216 -4.17 -7.44 16.08
CA ARG A 216 -2.84 -8.07 15.92
C ARG A 216 -2.56 -8.39 14.45
N ILE A 217 -3.55 -8.96 13.77
CA ILE A 217 -3.42 -9.35 12.36
C ILE A 217 -3.28 -8.10 11.48
N PHE A 218 -4.16 -7.12 11.64
CA PHE A 218 -4.14 -5.88 10.85
C PHE A 218 -2.91 -5.01 11.10
N CYS A 219 -2.28 -5.08 12.27
CA CYS A 219 -1.05 -4.35 12.57
C CYS A 219 0.23 -5.17 12.33
N ALA A 220 0.12 -6.42 11.84
CA ALA A 220 1.28 -7.27 11.60
C ALA A 220 1.99 -7.02 10.25
N GLY A 221 1.36 -6.28 9.34
CA GLY A 221 1.95 -5.88 8.06
C GLY A 221 2.86 -4.67 8.19
#